data_AF-A0A851HBR7-F1
#
_entry.id   AF-A0A851HBR7-F1
#
_cell.length_a   1.000
_cell.length_b   1.000
_cell.length_c   1.000
_cell.angle_alpha   90.00
_cell.angle_beta   90.00
_cell.angle_gamma   90.00
#
_symmetry.space_group_name_H-M   'P 1'
#
loop_
_entity.id
_entity.type
_entity.pdbx_description
1 polymer ?
#
loop_
_entity_poly.entity_id
_entity_poly.type
_entity_poly.pdbx_seq_one_letter_code
_entity_poly.pdbx_strand_id
1 'polypeptide(L)'
;MKKNQNTFYPNGKIKTEHLPDGDTKHYYPNGKIKKIAQNKNNYIIFYNNPLNSIKKRKTIGGHVIESHPNGKIKKITFQNGTMEYQSPRGRLTKIIYPDGLVCKYTRSGTKRCFYLPSNTTPNKKQ
;
A
#
# COMPACT_ATOMS: atom_id res chain seq x y z
N MET A 1 5.06 -7.30 33.56
CA MET A 1 4.58 -7.86 32.27
C MET A 1 3.46 -6.98 31.73
N LYS A 2 3.65 -6.28 30.58
CA LYS A 2 2.55 -5.54 29.94
C LYS A 2 1.62 -6.57 29.28
N LYS A 3 0.39 -6.72 29.79
CA LYS A 3 -0.65 -7.49 29.09
C LYS A 3 -0.98 -6.77 27.80
N ASN A 4 -0.72 -7.40 26.66
CA ASN A 4 -1.22 -6.96 25.36
C ASN A 4 -2.74 -7.15 25.34
N GLN A 5 -3.49 -6.19 25.90
CA GLN A 5 -4.93 -6.31 26.02
C GLN A 5 -5.63 -5.92 24.72
N ASN A 6 -6.66 -6.68 24.37
CA ASN A 6 -7.56 -6.32 23.28
C ASN A 6 -8.27 -5.00 23.60
N THR A 7 -8.53 -4.21 22.57
CA THR A 7 -9.32 -2.98 22.70
C THR A 7 -10.63 -3.15 21.96
N PHE A 8 -11.68 -2.46 22.42
CA PHE A 8 -13.04 -2.60 21.93
C PHE A 8 -13.62 -1.25 21.51
N TYR A 9 -14.60 -1.28 20.61
CA TYR A 9 -15.46 -0.15 20.30
C TYR A 9 -16.55 -0.02 21.37
N PRO A 10 -17.24 1.15 21.49
CA PRO A 10 -18.35 1.32 22.44
C PRO A 10 -19.49 0.31 22.27
N ASN A 11 -19.67 -0.23 21.06
CA ASN A 11 -20.66 -1.27 20.76
C ASN A 11 -20.22 -2.69 21.18
N GLY A 12 -19.13 -2.83 21.95
CA GLY A 12 -18.60 -4.10 22.43
C GLY A 12 -17.81 -4.92 21.40
N LYS A 13 -17.77 -4.51 20.12
CA LYS A 13 -16.99 -5.23 19.10
C LYS A 13 -15.50 -4.95 19.24
N ILE A 14 -14.66 -5.96 18.94
CA ILE A 14 -13.20 -5.84 18.99
C ILE A 14 -12.75 -4.74 18.01
N LYS A 15 -11.87 -3.85 18.49
CA LYS A 15 -11.18 -2.80 17.73
C LYS A 15 -9.76 -3.20 17.37
N THR A 16 -9.02 -3.73 18.33
CA THR A 16 -7.67 -4.27 18.14
C THR A 16 -7.53 -5.56 18.92
N GLU A 17 -7.06 -6.60 18.25
CA GLU A 17 -6.73 -7.90 18.81
C GLU A 17 -5.22 -8.08 18.78
N HIS A 18 -4.63 -8.44 19.92
CA HIS A 18 -3.22 -8.82 20.01
C HIS A 18 -3.11 -10.33 20.04
N LEU A 19 -2.34 -10.89 19.12
CA LEU A 19 -2.16 -12.32 18.96
C LEU A 19 -0.95 -12.83 19.77
N PRO A 20 -0.94 -14.12 20.17
CA PRO A 20 0.14 -14.68 20.99
C PRO A 20 1.54 -14.60 20.36
N ASP A 21 1.62 -14.56 19.03
CA ASP A 21 2.86 -14.43 18.26
C ASP A 21 3.36 -12.98 18.12
N GLY A 22 2.65 -12.02 18.72
CA GLY A 22 2.97 -10.60 18.66
C GLY A 22 2.35 -9.88 17.45
N ASP A 23 1.60 -10.57 16.61
CA ASP A 23 0.84 -9.95 15.53
C ASP A 23 -0.34 -9.15 16.09
N THR A 24 -0.82 -8.17 15.32
CA THR A 24 -2.01 -7.38 15.69
C THR A 24 -3.00 -7.29 14.55
N LYS A 25 -4.28 -7.54 14.85
CA LYS A 25 -5.40 -7.33 13.93
C LYS A 25 -6.20 -6.12 14.36
N HIS A 26 -6.54 -5.27 13.41
CA HIS A 26 -7.44 -4.14 13.65
C HIS A 26 -8.69 -4.29 12.82
N TYR A 27 -9.82 -3.93 13.41
CA TYR A 27 -11.14 -4.14 12.83
C TYR A 27 -11.86 -2.80 12.64
N TYR A 28 -12.75 -2.73 11.66
CA TYR A 28 -13.74 -1.67 11.55
C TYR A 28 -14.87 -1.89 12.58
N PRO A 29 -15.68 -0.86 12.91
CA PRO A 29 -16.82 -1.01 13.83
C PRO A 29 -17.85 -2.06 13.39
N ASN A 30 -17.88 -2.41 12.09
CA ASN A 30 -18.72 -3.48 11.56
C ASN A 30 -18.16 -4.90 11.80
N GLY A 31 -16.96 -5.02 12.39
CA GLY A 31 -16.29 -6.31 12.68
C GLY A 31 -15.41 -6.85 11.57
N LYS A 32 -15.37 -6.20 10.39
CA LYS A 32 -14.48 -6.62 9.30
C LYS A 32 -13.03 -6.16 9.53
N ILE A 33 -12.07 -6.92 9.02
CA ILE A 33 -10.64 -6.62 9.18
C ILE A 33 -10.29 -5.34 8.39
N LYS A 34 -9.60 -4.43 9.08
CA LYS A 34 -9.06 -3.18 8.52
C LYS A 34 -7.59 -3.35 8.12
N LYS A 35 -6.78 -3.86 9.05
CA LYS A 35 -5.35 -4.13 8.81
C LYS A 35 -4.82 -5.22 9.73
N ILE A 36 -3.75 -5.87 9.31
CA ILE A 36 -2.98 -6.82 10.10
C ILE A 36 -1.52 -6.35 10.11
N ALA A 37 -0.92 -6.21 11.29
CA ALA A 37 0.51 -6.03 11.44
C ALA A 37 1.12 -7.39 11.83
N GLN A 38 1.93 -7.95 10.94
CA GLN A 38 2.66 -9.19 11.14
C GLN A 38 4.07 -8.87 11.62
N ASN A 39 4.36 -9.22 12.86
CA ASN A 39 5.61 -8.93 13.55
C ASN A 39 6.74 -9.77 12.94
N LYS A 40 6.56 -11.10 12.84
CA LYS A 40 7.59 -12.02 12.32
C LYS A 40 7.99 -11.71 10.88
N ASN A 41 7.01 -11.36 10.05
CA ASN A 41 7.24 -11.12 8.62
C ASN A 41 7.54 -9.65 8.32
N ASN A 42 7.51 -8.75 9.31
CA ASN A 42 7.77 -7.33 9.10
C ASN A 42 6.88 -6.70 8.01
N TYR A 43 5.57 -7.01 8.02
CA TYR A 43 4.60 -6.42 7.08
C TYR A 43 3.35 -5.89 7.80
N ILE A 44 2.75 -4.86 7.21
CA ILE A 44 1.39 -4.40 7.51
C ILE A 44 0.54 -4.60 6.26
N ILE A 45 -0.54 -5.35 6.36
CA ILE A 45 -1.51 -5.58 5.29
C ILE A 45 -2.76 -4.74 5.58
N PHE A 46 -3.23 -4.00 4.59
CA PHE A 46 -4.47 -3.23 4.63
C PHE A 46 -5.48 -3.85 3.68
N TYR A 47 -6.72 -3.98 4.13
CA TYR A 47 -7.81 -4.60 3.39
C TYR A 47 -8.79 -3.56 2.85
N ASN A 48 -9.31 -3.81 1.65
CA ASN A 48 -10.47 -3.11 1.10
C ASN A 48 -11.75 -3.67 1.72
N ASN A 49 -12.60 -2.79 2.22
CA ASN A 49 -13.94 -3.13 2.72
C ASN A 49 -14.95 -2.63 1.67
N PRO A 50 -15.97 -3.40 1.26
CA PRO A 50 -16.44 -4.71 1.77
C PRO A 50 -15.81 -5.96 1.17
N LEU A 51 -14.95 -5.82 0.15
CA LEU A 51 -14.47 -6.93 -0.68
C LEU A 51 -13.50 -7.88 0.03
N ASN A 52 -13.00 -7.54 1.23
CA ASN A 52 -11.95 -8.27 1.96
C ASN A 52 -10.69 -8.58 1.11
N SER A 53 -10.48 -7.83 0.02
CA SER A 53 -9.29 -7.95 -0.82
C SER A 53 -8.13 -7.14 -0.25
N ILE A 54 -6.89 -7.60 -0.44
CA ILE A 54 -5.71 -6.84 -0.05
C ILE A 54 -5.69 -5.55 -0.88
N LYS A 55 -5.66 -4.41 -0.20
CA LYS A 55 -5.49 -3.07 -0.81
C LYS A 55 -4.02 -2.73 -0.94
N LYS A 56 -3.28 -2.95 0.15
CA LYS A 56 -1.93 -2.45 0.32
C LYS A 56 -1.17 -3.36 1.29
N ARG A 57 0.10 -3.63 0.99
CA ARG A 57 1.07 -4.24 1.89
C ARG A 57 2.23 -3.26 2.06
N LYS A 58 2.56 -2.91 3.30
CA LYS A 58 3.73 -2.10 3.64
C LYS A 58 4.73 -3.00 4.36
N THR A 59 5.94 -3.09 3.86
CA THR A 59 7.05 -3.77 4.55
C THR A 59 7.62 -2.80 5.59
N ILE A 60 8.18 -3.29 6.69
CA ILE A 60 8.85 -2.42 7.67
C ILE A 60 10.09 -1.77 7.05
N GLY A 61 10.72 -2.45 6.08
CA GLY A 61 11.71 -1.85 5.20
C GLY A 61 11.17 -0.69 4.35
N GLY A 62 9.88 -0.35 4.38
CA GLY A 62 9.36 0.83 3.68
C GLY A 62 8.96 0.59 2.22
N HIS A 63 9.10 -0.63 1.71
CA HIS A 63 8.47 -0.99 0.43
C HIS A 63 6.95 -0.98 0.60
N VAL A 64 6.25 -0.43 -0.38
CA VAL A 64 4.80 -0.35 -0.38
C VAL A 64 4.27 -0.96 -1.65
N ILE A 65 3.47 -2.00 -1.52
CA ILE A 65 2.79 -2.68 -2.62
C ILE A 65 1.31 -2.33 -2.52
N GLU A 66 0.74 -1.76 -3.55
CA GLU A 66 -0.71 -1.58 -3.71
C GLU A 66 -1.23 -2.59 -4.73
N SER A 67 -2.42 -3.13 -4.48
CA SER A 67 -3.05 -4.13 -5.33
C SER A 67 -4.29 -3.58 -6.04
N HIS A 68 -4.56 -4.09 -7.23
CA HIS A 68 -5.84 -3.96 -7.91
C HIS A 68 -6.92 -4.78 -7.19
N PRO A 69 -8.22 -4.51 -7.44
CA PRO A 69 -9.31 -5.31 -6.87
C PRO A 69 -9.21 -6.82 -7.15
N ASN A 70 -8.61 -7.21 -8.27
CA ASN A 70 -8.36 -8.61 -8.64
C ASN A 70 -7.13 -9.24 -7.93
N GLY A 71 -6.54 -8.56 -6.96
CA GLY A 71 -5.40 -9.03 -6.18
C GLY A 71 -4.02 -8.83 -6.83
N LYS A 72 -3.96 -8.57 -8.15
CA LYS A 72 -2.67 -8.31 -8.82
C LYS A 72 -2.05 -6.99 -8.37
N ILE A 73 -0.73 -6.91 -8.48
CA ILE A 73 0.02 -5.68 -8.13
C ILE A 73 -0.45 -4.54 -9.04
N LYS A 74 -0.72 -3.39 -8.42
CA LYS A 74 -1.02 -2.12 -9.08
C LYS A 74 0.19 -1.20 -9.05
N LYS A 75 0.83 -1.09 -7.89
CA LYS A 75 1.96 -0.19 -7.68
C LYS A 75 2.93 -0.79 -6.69
N ILE A 76 4.23 -0.65 -6.95
CA ILE A 76 5.29 -0.87 -5.98
C ILE A 76 5.98 0.47 -5.76
N THR A 77 6.19 0.87 -4.51
CA THR A 77 7.04 2.00 -4.13
C THR A 77 8.22 1.42 -3.38
N PHE A 78 9.42 1.60 -3.91
CA PHE A 78 10.67 1.14 -3.34
C PHE A 78 11.23 2.16 -2.34
N GLN A 79 12.15 1.73 -1.50
CA GLN A 79 12.81 2.58 -0.49
C GLN A 79 13.49 3.80 -1.11
N ASN A 80 14.12 3.60 -2.26
CA ASN A 80 14.82 4.66 -2.97
C ASN A 80 13.89 5.70 -3.62
N GLY A 81 12.56 5.55 -3.50
CA GLY A 81 11.57 6.45 -4.10
C GLY A 81 11.12 6.03 -5.50
N THR A 82 11.75 5.03 -6.11
CA THR A 82 11.29 4.48 -7.39
C THR A 82 9.88 3.91 -7.25
N MET A 83 9.04 4.15 -8.24
CA MET A 83 7.68 3.62 -8.30
C MET A 83 7.46 2.83 -9.59
N GLU A 84 7.01 1.59 -9.47
CA GLU A 84 6.56 0.75 -10.58
C GLU A 84 5.05 0.64 -10.58
N TYR A 85 4.44 0.69 -11.76
CA TYR A 85 3.01 0.51 -11.95
C TYR A 85 2.75 -0.65 -12.90
N GLN A 86 1.77 -1.47 -12.56
CA GLN A 86 1.32 -2.60 -13.36
C GLN A 86 -0.16 -2.49 -13.69
N SER A 87 -0.54 -2.94 -14.87
CA SER A 87 -1.94 -3.10 -15.28
C SER A 87 -2.65 -4.20 -14.47
N PRO A 88 -3.99 -4.25 -14.48
CA PRO A 88 -4.73 -5.36 -13.86
C PRO A 88 -4.39 -6.75 -14.41
N ARG A 89 -3.70 -6.83 -15.57
CA ARG A 89 -3.21 -8.09 -16.13
C ARG A 89 -1.83 -8.51 -15.60
N GLY A 90 -1.15 -7.65 -14.82
CA GLY A 90 0.20 -7.87 -14.28
C GLY A 90 1.33 -7.34 -15.16
N ARG A 91 0.99 -6.64 -16.25
CA ARG A 91 1.99 -6.07 -17.16
C ARG A 91 2.50 -4.73 -16.61
N LEU A 92 3.82 -4.52 -16.58
CA LEU A 92 4.45 -3.23 -16.31
C LEU A 92 3.97 -2.17 -17.32
N THR A 93 3.57 -1.00 -16.81
CA THR A 93 3.06 0.12 -17.61
C THR A 93 3.84 1.41 -17.43
N LYS A 94 4.40 1.63 -16.23
CA LYS A 94 5.09 2.88 -15.89
C LYS A 94 6.13 2.65 -14.79
N ILE A 95 7.30 3.26 -14.94
CA ILE A 95 8.29 3.45 -13.88
C ILE A 95 8.48 4.96 -13.69
N ILE A 96 8.55 5.40 -12.44
CA ILE A 96 8.93 6.77 -12.06
C ILE A 96 10.16 6.64 -11.18
N TYR A 97 11.24 7.30 -11.57
CA TYR A 97 12.47 7.36 -10.79
C TYR A 97 12.50 8.62 -9.91
N PRO A 98 13.33 8.63 -8.85
CA PRO A 98 13.42 9.76 -7.91
C PRO A 98 13.92 11.05 -8.56
N ASP A 99 14.73 10.94 -9.60
CA ASP A 99 15.25 12.05 -10.41
C ASP A 99 14.18 12.68 -11.33
N GLY A 100 12.95 12.17 -11.32
CA GLY A 100 11.86 12.66 -12.16
C GLY A 100 11.77 11.99 -13.53
N LEU A 101 12.68 11.06 -13.87
CA LEU A 101 12.58 10.29 -15.10
C LEU A 101 11.34 9.38 -15.05
N VAL A 102 10.50 9.46 -16.08
CA VAL A 102 9.30 8.63 -16.22
C VAL A 102 9.43 7.78 -17.47
N CYS A 103 9.42 6.46 -17.30
CA CYS A 103 9.38 5.50 -18.40
C CYS A 103 7.99 4.85 -18.50
N LYS A 104 7.32 5.02 -19.64
CA LYS A 104 6.04 4.37 -19.96
C LYS A 104 6.26 3.22 -20.93
N TYR A 105 5.46 2.17 -20.78
CA TYR A 105 5.49 0.97 -21.61
C TYR A 105 4.15 0.80 -22.33
N THR A 106 4.18 0.67 -23.65
CA THR A 106 3.00 0.37 -24.47
C THR A 106 2.58 -1.10 -24.30
N ARG A 107 1.44 -1.49 -24.89
CA ARG A 107 1.00 -2.91 -24.96
C ARG A 107 1.87 -3.78 -25.90
N SER A 108 2.63 -3.20 -26.81
CA SER A 108 3.61 -3.94 -27.62
C SER A 108 4.94 -4.15 -26.91
N GLY A 109 5.22 -3.40 -25.83
CA GLY A 109 6.47 -3.49 -25.06
C GLY A 109 7.41 -2.33 -25.32
N THR A 110 7.07 -1.46 -26.27
CA THR A 110 7.82 -0.23 -26.55
C THR A 110 7.90 0.63 -25.30
N LYS A 111 9.13 0.99 -24.92
CA LYS A 111 9.46 1.88 -23.80
C LYS A 111 9.67 3.29 -24.33
N ARG A 112 9.05 4.28 -23.68
CA ARG A 112 9.29 5.71 -23.92
C ARG A 112 9.57 6.38 -22.59
N CYS A 113 10.69 7.10 -22.50
CA CYS A 113 11.07 7.80 -21.28
C CYS A 113 11.13 9.31 -21.52
N PHE A 114 10.72 10.08 -20.52
CA PHE A 114 10.76 11.54 -20.51
C PHE A 114 10.82 12.02 -19.06
N TYR A 115 11.44 13.17 -18.83
CA TYR A 115 11.37 13.83 -17.52
C TYR A 115 10.01 14.51 -17.37
N LEU A 116 9.41 14.44 -16.17
CA LEU A 116 8.27 15.29 -15.88
C LEU A 116 8.71 16.75 -15.97
N PRO A 117 7.91 17.64 -16.60
CA PRO A 117 8.18 19.06 -16.50
C PRO A 117 8.23 19.41 -15.01
N SER A 118 9.35 19.96 -14.56
CA SER A 118 9.47 20.57 -13.23
C SER A 118 8.31 21.53 -13.10
N ASN A 119 7.32 21.22 -12.24
CA ASN A 119 6.12 22.03 -12.11
C ASN A 119 6.52 23.50 -11.95
N THR A 120 6.13 24.33 -12.92
CA THR A 120 5.64 25.68 -12.68
C THR A 120 4.85 25.66 -11.37
N THR A 121 5.44 26.23 -10.33
CA THR A 121 4.72 26.76 -9.19
C THR A 121 3.59 27.64 -9.75
N PRO A 122 2.32 27.44 -9.39
CA PRO A 122 1.39 28.55 -9.46
C PRO A 122 1.97 29.59 -8.49
N ASN A 123 2.48 30.69 -9.04
CA ASN A 123 2.83 31.88 -8.28
C ASN A 123 1.70 32.13 -7.27
N LYS A 124 2.01 31.98 -5.97
CA LYS A 124 1.28 32.72 -4.94
C LYS A 124 1.58 34.19 -5.26
N LYS A 125 0.67 34.85 -5.98
CA LYS A 125 0.64 36.31 -6.02
C LYS A 125 0.47 36.79 -4.59
N GLN A 126 1.41 37.65 -4.18
CA GLN A 126 1.33 38.51 -3.01
C GLN A 126 0.08 39.38 -3.08
#